data_AF-A0A2M8G9E9-F1
#
_entry.id   AF-A0A2M8G9E9-F1
#
_cell.length_a   1.000
_cell.length_b   1.000
_cell.length_c   1.000
_cell.angle_alpha   90.00
_cell.angle_beta   90.00
_cell.angle_gamma   90.00
#
_symmetry.space_group_name_H-M   'P 1'
#
loop_
_entity.id
_entity.type
_entity.pdbx_description
1 polymer ?
#
loop_
_entity_poly.entity_id
_entity_poly.type
_entity_poly.pdbx_seq_one_letter_code
_entity_poly.pdbx_strand_id
1 'polypeptide(L)'
;MLKQKFFIFGLFFGMFLPVFVFASVRINEIMYDLKEGSDTGREWVEIFNSGSEVVDLTGWRFYEAETNHKINLFRETNTFLLPAGGYAIIADDPNKFLIDWSNFSGVVLDSSFSLSNTGETITLRNGELVDIDNVTYSSGWGANGDGNSLQNVNGTWVAQAPTPGAANSGSSEPPPAQQPESQPSGSGSSAYIPPEKLPKISADAGADKTVVVGANVEFRGQAFGLKDEPLDNARYLWIFGDGASKDGKNITHIYQYPGEYIAALNVSSGEYSASDYMLVKALPNQVFISEIKTGADSFIEFENKSKQEIDISGCQIKYNNQTFIFPQSTAIRPNAYLAIPSSISGMVFNSGKGIIEFLYSGGFKADVFNYDGILKDGQSFNRDGKSSLIGALTPGGKNSSGVSNFLSADKNPQPNAKEQKTEAQKADSEKLSKEGARQGDGINADAGAGAINLTSSKGSSKTYFIIVILAVIIFGAAAILFIRRQRGV
;
A
#
# COMPACT_ATOMS: atom_id res chain seq x y z
N MET A 1 -39.85 -48.20 -66.08
CA MET A 1 -39.54 -46.79 -66.38
C MET A 1 -38.97 -46.15 -65.14
N LEU A 2 -37.81 -45.51 -65.22
CA LEU A 2 -37.25 -44.69 -64.14
C LEU A 2 -38.15 -43.46 -63.91
N LYS A 3 -38.45 -43.14 -62.64
CA LYS A 3 -38.85 -41.78 -62.24
C LYS A 3 -37.85 -41.27 -61.20
N GLN A 4 -37.34 -40.08 -61.47
CA GLN A 4 -36.29 -39.38 -60.74
C GLN A 4 -36.91 -38.14 -60.08
N LYS A 5 -36.17 -37.53 -59.12
CA LYS A 5 -36.39 -36.18 -58.53
C LYS A 5 -37.44 -36.11 -57.40
N PHE A 6 -37.35 -35.20 -56.43
CA PHE A 6 -36.37 -34.14 -56.11
C PHE A 6 -36.25 -34.05 -54.57
N PHE A 7 -35.06 -33.80 -54.01
CA PHE A 7 -34.91 -33.48 -52.59
C PHE A 7 -34.92 -31.96 -52.42
N ILE A 8 -35.89 -31.41 -51.69
CA ILE A 8 -35.98 -29.98 -51.41
C ILE A 8 -35.26 -29.72 -50.09
N PHE A 9 -34.15 -28.98 -50.13
CA PHE A 9 -33.49 -28.48 -48.93
C PHE A 9 -34.03 -27.08 -48.64
N GLY A 10 -34.83 -26.94 -47.58
CA GLY A 10 -35.36 -25.65 -47.15
C GLY A 10 -34.27 -24.80 -46.52
N LEU A 11 -33.91 -23.70 -47.17
CA LEU A 11 -32.95 -22.74 -46.63
C LEU A 11 -33.64 -21.90 -45.53
N PHE A 12 -33.39 -22.22 -44.26
CA PHE A 12 -33.96 -21.48 -43.13
C PHE A 12 -33.20 -20.16 -42.96
N PHE A 13 -33.70 -19.09 -43.58
CA PHE A 13 -33.09 -17.76 -43.51
C PHE A 13 -33.36 -17.12 -42.14
N GLY A 14 -32.50 -17.45 -41.16
CA GLY A 14 -32.54 -16.87 -39.83
C GLY A 14 -32.25 -15.38 -39.88
N MET A 15 -33.30 -14.57 -39.81
CA MET A 15 -33.21 -13.11 -39.73
C MET A 15 -32.65 -12.70 -38.35
N PHE A 16 -31.34 -12.68 -38.22
CA PHE A 16 -30.65 -12.07 -37.08
C PHE A 16 -30.87 -10.55 -37.11
N LEU A 17 -31.82 -10.09 -36.29
CA LEU A 17 -31.86 -8.68 -35.91
C LEU A 17 -30.60 -8.38 -35.08
N PRO A 18 -29.87 -7.29 -35.35
CA PRO A 18 -28.73 -6.91 -34.53
C PRO A 18 -29.22 -6.56 -33.13
N VAL A 19 -28.68 -7.25 -32.12
CA VAL A 19 -28.85 -6.85 -30.72
C VAL A 19 -27.91 -5.68 -30.50
N PHE A 20 -28.47 -4.49 -30.26
CA PHE A 20 -27.69 -3.32 -29.88
C PHE A 20 -27.12 -3.54 -28.47
N VAL A 21 -25.79 -3.59 -28.37
CA VAL A 21 -25.09 -3.53 -27.08
C VAL A 21 -24.91 -2.04 -26.75
N PHE A 22 -25.59 -1.58 -25.71
CA PHE A 22 -25.47 -0.20 -25.22
C PHE A 22 -24.22 -0.03 -24.34
N ALA A 23 -23.92 1.23 -23.97
CA ALA A 23 -22.66 1.66 -23.40
C ALA A 23 -22.12 0.83 -22.21
N SER A 24 -20.79 0.73 -22.11
CA SER A 24 -20.11 0.05 -21.02
C SER A 24 -20.28 0.78 -19.68
N VAL A 25 -20.22 2.11 -19.66
CA VAL A 25 -20.43 2.94 -18.46
C VAL A 25 -21.84 3.52 -18.46
N ARG A 26 -22.52 3.48 -17.31
CA ARG A 26 -23.85 4.02 -17.08
C ARG A 26 -23.93 4.85 -15.80
N ILE A 27 -24.91 5.72 -15.69
CA ILE A 27 -25.30 6.40 -14.47
C ILE A 27 -26.05 5.37 -13.58
N ASN A 28 -25.54 5.17 -12.36
CA ASN A 28 -25.93 4.07 -11.48
C ASN A 28 -26.73 4.54 -10.26
N GLU A 29 -26.35 5.67 -9.67
CA GLU A 29 -26.97 6.23 -8.46
C GLU A 29 -26.89 7.77 -8.48
N ILE A 30 -27.93 8.46 -7.99
CA ILE A 30 -28.03 9.93 -8.00
C ILE A 30 -28.46 10.41 -6.61
N MET A 31 -27.65 11.25 -5.98
CA MET A 31 -27.98 12.01 -4.78
C MET A 31 -28.18 13.47 -5.16
N TYR A 32 -29.45 13.91 -5.24
CA TYR A 32 -29.84 15.24 -5.74
C TYR A 32 -30.54 16.13 -4.69
N ASP A 33 -30.94 15.60 -3.52
CA ASP A 33 -31.60 16.36 -2.45
C ASP A 33 -31.42 15.67 -1.08
N LEU A 34 -30.50 16.17 -0.25
CA LEU A 34 -30.20 15.61 1.06
C LEU A 34 -30.94 16.36 2.20
N LYS A 35 -31.87 15.68 2.89
CA LYS A 35 -32.71 16.28 3.95
C LYS A 35 -31.93 16.88 5.13
N GLU A 36 -30.80 16.30 5.50
CA GLU A 36 -30.09 16.63 6.74
C GLU A 36 -28.90 17.55 6.49
N GLY A 37 -29.14 18.85 6.60
CA GLY A 37 -28.11 19.89 6.57
C GLY A 37 -28.35 20.92 5.48
N SER A 38 -27.25 21.41 4.90
CA SER A 38 -27.26 22.23 3.69
C SER A 38 -26.85 21.34 2.53
N ASP A 39 -27.69 21.22 1.52
CA ASP A 39 -27.48 20.39 0.32
C ASP A 39 -26.18 20.75 -0.43
N THR A 40 -25.80 22.03 -0.35
CA THR A 40 -24.61 22.65 -0.98
C THR A 40 -23.32 21.83 -0.81
N GLY A 41 -22.88 21.17 -1.89
CA GLY A 41 -21.70 20.32 -1.92
C GLY A 41 -21.88 18.92 -1.31
N ARG A 42 -23.11 18.43 -1.18
CA ARG A 42 -23.42 17.07 -0.75
C ARG A 42 -24.06 16.22 -1.84
N GLU A 43 -24.30 16.82 -2.99
CA GLU A 43 -24.78 16.18 -4.20
C GLU A 43 -23.66 15.35 -4.87
N TRP A 44 -24.03 14.19 -5.42
CA TRP A 44 -23.12 13.32 -6.15
C TRP A 44 -23.87 12.37 -7.08
N VAL A 45 -23.16 11.91 -8.11
CA VAL A 45 -23.61 10.93 -9.09
C VAL A 45 -22.63 9.79 -9.13
N GLU A 46 -23.11 8.56 -8.99
CA GLU A 46 -22.30 7.37 -9.23
C GLU A 46 -22.44 6.88 -10.66
N ILE A 47 -21.31 6.49 -11.23
CA ILE A 47 -21.23 5.79 -12.51
C ILE A 47 -20.66 4.38 -12.31
N PHE A 48 -21.19 3.43 -13.08
CA PHE A 48 -20.80 2.01 -13.03
C PHE A 48 -20.38 1.52 -14.42
N ASN A 49 -19.33 0.73 -14.47
CA ASN A 49 -18.87 0.05 -15.68
C ASN A 49 -19.42 -1.38 -15.76
N SER A 50 -20.52 -1.55 -16.49
CA SER A 50 -21.10 -2.85 -16.89
C SER A 50 -20.29 -3.58 -17.97
N GLY A 51 -19.27 -2.96 -18.54
CA GLY A 51 -18.38 -3.58 -19.52
C GLY A 51 -17.47 -4.65 -18.90
N SER A 52 -16.92 -5.52 -19.76
CA SER A 52 -15.91 -6.52 -19.39
C SER A 52 -14.48 -5.96 -19.34
N GLU A 53 -14.28 -4.72 -19.77
CA GLU A 53 -12.98 -4.07 -19.92
C GLU A 53 -12.89 -2.81 -19.04
N VAL A 54 -11.67 -2.37 -18.70
CA VAL A 54 -11.44 -1.08 -18.03
C VAL A 54 -11.78 0.08 -18.97
N VAL A 55 -12.42 1.13 -18.43
CA VAL A 55 -12.76 2.34 -19.20
C VAL A 55 -11.97 3.52 -18.66
N ASP A 56 -11.30 4.25 -19.55
CA ASP A 56 -10.62 5.50 -19.22
C ASP A 56 -11.60 6.69 -19.32
N LEU A 57 -11.85 7.32 -18.18
CA LEU A 57 -12.68 8.52 -18.02
C LEU A 57 -11.92 9.83 -18.32
N THR A 58 -10.67 9.75 -18.79
CA THR A 58 -9.85 10.93 -19.11
C THR A 58 -10.56 11.81 -20.14
N GLY A 59 -10.70 13.09 -19.80
CA GLY A 59 -11.36 14.07 -20.68
C GLY A 59 -12.89 14.01 -20.68
N TRP A 60 -13.52 13.05 -20.00
CA TRP A 60 -14.98 12.96 -19.90
C TRP A 60 -15.56 14.21 -19.22
N ARG A 61 -16.82 14.47 -19.54
CA ARG A 61 -17.60 15.62 -19.07
C ARG A 61 -18.89 15.14 -18.43
N PHE A 62 -19.25 15.80 -17.34
CA PHE A 62 -20.57 15.70 -16.74
C PHE A 62 -21.40 16.89 -17.21
N TYR A 63 -22.70 16.70 -17.42
CA TYR A 63 -23.62 17.77 -17.77
C TYR A 63 -24.85 17.70 -16.84
N GLU A 64 -25.19 18.82 -16.20
CA GLU A 64 -26.53 19.13 -15.66
C GLU A 64 -27.17 20.17 -16.58
N ALA A 65 -28.48 20.12 -16.82
CA ALA A 65 -29.26 21.06 -17.65
C ALA A 65 -28.59 21.63 -18.94
N GLU A 66 -27.79 20.82 -19.65
CA GLU A 66 -26.89 21.21 -20.78
C GLU A 66 -25.67 22.11 -20.43
N THR A 67 -25.50 22.49 -19.17
CA THR A 67 -24.27 23.06 -18.60
C THR A 67 -23.13 22.03 -18.64
N ASN A 68 -21.89 22.45 -18.96
CA ASN A 68 -20.74 21.55 -19.15
C ASN A 68 -19.77 21.61 -17.97
N HIS A 69 -19.56 20.47 -17.30
CA HIS A 69 -18.71 20.34 -16.13
C HIS A 69 -17.51 19.43 -16.44
N LYS A 70 -16.33 19.91 -16.08
CA LYS A 70 -15.11 19.09 -16.16
C LYS A 70 -15.12 18.07 -15.04
N ILE A 71 -14.87 16.82 -15.39
CA ILE A 71 -14.53 15.78 -14.42
C ILE A 71 -13.00 15.85 -14.22
N ASN A 72 -12.56 16.10 -12.99
CA ASN A 72 -11.17 16.17 -12.58
C ASN A 72 -10.83 15.05 -11.57
N LEU A 73 -9.55 14.78 -11.35
CA LEU A 73 -9.11 13.96 -10.22
C LEU A 73 -9.16 14.80 -8.94
N PHE A 74 -9.89 14.33 -7.93
CA PHE A 74 -9.96 15.01 -6.64
C PHE A 74 -8.65 14.95 -5.85
N ARG A 75 -7.90 13.85 -5.96
CA ARG A 75 -6.63 13.62 -5.26
C ARG A 75 -5.65 12.89 -6.16
N GLU A 76 -4.36 13.05 -5.89
CA GLU A 76 -3.26 12.36 -6.59
C GLU A 76 -3.32 10.82 -6.47
N THR A 77 -4.10 10.31 -5.51
CA THR A 77 -4.38 8.87 -5.31
C THR A 77 -5.49 8.32 -6.21
N ASN A 78 -6.25 9.20 -6.89
CA ASN A 78 -7.42 8.80 -7.66
C ASN A 78 -7.03 8.63 -9.14
N THR A 79 -7.87 7.92 -9.88
CA THR A 79 -7.61 7.57 -11.29
C THR A 79 -8.84 7.85 -12.14
N PHE A 80 -8.64 8.12 -13.42
CA PHE A 80 -9.73 8.14 -14.40
C PHE A 80 -10.11 6.74 -14.88
N LEU A 81 -9.36 5.70 -14.49
CA LEU A 81 -9.61 4.33 -14.92
C LEU A 81 -10.71 3.70 -14.06
N LEU A 82 -11.79 3.29 -14.70
CA LEU A 82 -12.92 2.59 -14.09
C LEU A 82 -12.88 1.11 -14.50
N PRO A 83 -12.45 0.18 -13.62
CA PRO A 83 -12.39 -1.25 -13.93
C PRO A 83 -13.74 -1.83 -14.34
N ALA A 84 -13.72 -2.98 -15.02
CA ALA A 84 -14.92 -3.79 -15.27
C ALA A 84 -15.62 -4.14 -13.95
N GLY A 85 -16.92 -3.89 -13.85
CA GLY A 85 -17.69 -4.02 -12.60
C GLY A 85 -17.34 -2.98 -11.52
N GLY A 86 -16.59 -1.94 -11.86
CA GLY A 86 -16.18 -0.87 -10.96
C GLY A 86 -17.19 0.28 -10.87
N TYR A 87 -17.12 1.00 -9.75
CA TYR A 87 -17.92 2.18 -9.44
C TYR A 87 -17.02 3.42 -9.27
N ALA A 88 -17.49 4.59 -9.70
CA ALA A 88 -16.85 5.87 -9.43
C ALA A 88 -17.89 6.94 -9.06
N ILE A 89 -17.54 7.78 -8.09
CA ILE A 89 -18.37 8.88 -7.62
C ILE A 89 -17.90 10.19 -8.29
N ILE A 90 -18.81 10.92 -8.90
CA ILE A 90 -18.62 12.31 -9.35
C ILE A 90 -19.36 13.20 -8.34
N ALA A 91 -18.64 14.04 -7.58
CA ALA A 91 -19.23 14.84 -6.49
C ALA A 91 -18.95 16.34 -6.65
N ASP A 92 -19.89 17.19 -6.22
CA ASP A 92 -19.74 18.66 -6.23
C ASP A 92 -18.63 19.13 -5.27
N ASP A 93 -18.61 18.59 -4.05
CA ASP A 93 -17.49 18.74 -3.11
C ASP A 93 -17.06 17.36 -2.57
N PRO A 94 -16.06 16.74 -3.21
CA PRO A 94 -15.53 15.45 -2.76
C PRO A 94 -15.00 15.43 -1.31
N ASN A 95 -14.67 16.58 -0.69
CA ASN A 95 -14.30 16.60 0.72
C ASN A 95 -15.52 16.35 1.61
N LYS A 96 -16.65 16.99 1.30
CA LYS A 96 -17.92 16.76 2.02
C LYS A 96 -18.45 15.36 1.80
N PHE A 97 -18.38 14.85 0.56
CA PHE A 97 -18.69 13.45 0.27
C PHE A 97 -17.90 12.50 1.18
N LEU A 98 -16.58 12.68 1.31
CA LEU A 98 -15.76 11.83 2.21
C LEU A 98 -15.92 12.13 3.71
N ILE A 99 -16.54 13.24 4.12
CA ILE A 99 -16.94 13.44 5.51
C ILE A 99 -18.14 12.56 5.83
N ASP A 100 -19.12 12.51 4.93
CA ASP A 100 -20.34 11.71 5.09
C ASP A 100 -20.05 10.20 4.89
N TRP A 101 -19.18 9.88 3.92
CA TRP A 101 -18.79 8.53 3.52
C TRP A 101 -17.33 8.22 3.86
N SER A 102 -16.94 8.47 5.11
CA SER A 102 -15.54 8.36 5.60
C SER A 102 -14.86 6.98 5.44
N ASN A 103 -15.61 5.92 5.13
CA ASN A 103 -15.07 4.59 4.84
C ASN A 103 -14.99 4.28 3.33
N PHE A 104 -15.39 5.20 2.45
CA PHE A 104 -15.32 5.00 1.01
C PHE A 104 -13.86 4.99 0.51
N SER A 105 -13.50 3.96 -0.24
CA SER A 105 -12.15 3.73 -0.76
C SER A 105 -12.09 3.53 -2.28
N GLY A 106 -13.18 3.83 -3.00
CA GLY A 106 -13.26 3.76 -4.45
C GLY A 106 -12.74 5.03 -5.15
N VAL A 107 -13.04 5.15 -6.45
CA VAL A 107 -12.70 6.34 -7.24
C VAL A 107 -13.65 7.49 -6.90
N VAL A 108 -13.09 8.66 -6.55
CA VAL A 108 -13.83 9.93 -6.42
C VAL A 108 -13.30 10.94 -7.44
N LEU A 109 -14.21 11.59 -8.15
CA LEU A 109 -13.94 12.57 -9.19
C LEU A 109 -14.54 13.91 -8.77
N ASP A 110 -13.76 14.96 -8.99
CA ASP A 110 -14.09 16.34 -8.63
C ASP A 110 -14.77 17.03 -9.81
N SER A 111 -15.98 17.54 -9.61
CA SER A 111 -16.70 18.27 -10.64
C SER A 111 -17.70 19.22 -9.99
N SER A 112 -17.56 20.52 -10.17
CA SER A 112 -18.45 21.51 -9.52
C SER A 112 -19.74 21.68 -10.32
N PHE A 113 -20.87 21.22 -9.78
CA PHE A 113 -22.22 21.25 -10.39
C PHE A 113 -23.28 21.49 -9.31
N SER A 114 -24.53 21.78 -9.70
CA SER A 114 -25.64 21.80 -8.74
C SER A 114 -26.90 21.23 -9.37
N LEU A 115 -27.45 20.21 -8.72
CA LEU A 115 -28.59 19.42 -9.17
C LEU A 115 -29.92 20.05 -8.73
N SER A 116 -30.89 20.04 -9.63
CA SER A 116 -32.24 20.51 -9.36
C SER A 116 -33.00 19.57 -8.41
N ASN A 117 -33.37 20.05 -7.23
CA ASN A 117 -34.32 19.37 -6.31
C ASN A 117 -35.71 19.12 -6.93
N THR A 118 -36.01 19.64 -8.13
CA THR A 118 -37.27 19.39 -8.86
C THR A 118 -37.16 18.37 -9.99
N GLY A 119 -35.93 18.03 -10.40
CA GLY A 119 -35.65 17.23 -11.59
C GLY A 119 -35.04 18.02 -12.73
N GLU A 120 -34.29 17.31 -13.57
CA GLU A 120 -33.60 17.79 -14.76
C GLU A 120 -33.00 16.62 -15.54
N THR A 121 -32.25 16.90 -16.62
CA THR A 121 -31.47 15.90 -17.37
C THR A 121 -30.00 16.01 -17.03
N ILE A 122 -29.44 14.92 -16.50
CA ILE A 122 -27.99 14.74 -16.40
C ILE A 122 -27.47 13.85 -17.53
N THR A 123 -26.31 14.19 -18.08
CA THR A 123 -25.69 13.48 -19.21
C THR A 123 -24.20 13.28 -18.98
N LEU A 124 -23.73 12.06 -19.24
CA LEU A 124 -22.33 11.68 -19.18
C LEU A 124 -21.77 11.62 -20.61
N ARG A 125 -20.78 12.47 -20.92
CA ARG A 125 -20.11 12.49 -22.22
C ARG A 125 -18.66 12.02 -22.12
N ASN A 126 -18.19 11.26 -23.11
CA ASN A 126 -16.79 10.85 -23.18
C ASN A 126 -15.86 12.02 -23.58
N GLY A 127 -14.55 11.75 -23.67
CA GLY A 127 -13.56 12.73 -24.11
C GLY A 127 -13.75 13.28 -25.55
N GLU A 128 -14.54 12.60 -26.38
CA GLU A 128 -14.94 13.05 -27.73
C GLU A 128 -16.25 13.86 -27.72
N LEU A 129 -16.84 14.10 -26.54
CA LEU A 129 -18.14 14.73 -26.33
C LEU A 129 -19.34 13.95 -26.90
N VAL A 130 -19.22 12.62 -27.01
CA VAL A 130 -20.32 11.72 -27.35
C VAL A 130 -21.10 11.36 -26.09
N ASP A 131 -22.43 11.44 -26.14
CA ASP A 131 -23.33 10.96 -25.08
C ASP A 131 -23.12 9.46 -24.85
N ILE A 132 -22.67 9.10 -23.65
CA ILE A 132 -22.49 7.71 -23.20
C ILE A 132 -23.74 7.22 -22.48
N ASP A 133 -24.27 8.04 -21.58
CA ASP A 133 -25.53 7.79 -20.89
C ASP A 133 -26.21 9.11 -20.49
N ASN A 134 -27.53 9.09 -20.31
CA ASN A 134 -28.32 10.24 -19.85
C ASN A 134 -29.52 9.79 -19.02
N VAL A 135 -29.89 10.61 -18.03
CA VAL A 135 -31.03 10.37 -17.14
C VAL A 135 -31.76 11.69 -16.91
N THR A 136 -33.04 11.75 -17.31
CA THR A 136 -33.96 12.81 -16.87
C THR A 136 -34.68 12.36 -15.60
N TYR A 137 -34.19 12.79 -14.44
CA TYR A 137 -34.80 12.46 -13.15
C TYR A 137 -35.84 13.49 -12.73
N SER A 138 -36.68 13.15 -11.75
CA SER A 138 -37.66 14.06 -11.17
C SER A 138 -37.92 13.71 -9.71
N SER A 139 -38.26 14.70 -8.89
CA SER A 139 -38.64 14.47 -7.49
C SER A 139 -39.90 13.62 -7.31
N GLY A 140 -40.68 13.42 -8.38
CA GLY A 140 -41.74 12.41 -8.41
C GLY A 140 -41.24 10.95 -8.32
N TRP A 141 -39.94 10.68 -8.47
CA TRP A 141 -39.34 9.35 -8.33
C TRP A 141 -38.95 9.01 -6.88
N GLY A 142 -39.06 9.97 -5.95
CA GLY A 142 -38.59 9.85 -4.56
C GLY A 142 -37.20 10.45 -4.36
N ALA A 143 -36.55 10.15 -3.23
CA ALA A 143 -35.26 10.75 -2.82
C ALA A 143 -35.30 12.29 -2.72
N ASN A 144 -36.50 12.85 -2.51
CA ASN A 144 -36.77 14.29 -2.49
C ASN A 144 -36.59 14.83 -1.07
N GLY A 145 -35.34 14.93 -0.64
CA GLY A 145 -35.00 15.41 0.68
C GLY A 145 -35.53 14.45 1.74
N ASP A 146 -35.22 13.16 1.65
CA ASP A 146 -35.53 12.16 2.68
C ASP A 146 -34.30 11.36 3.15
N GLY A 147 -33.13 11.62 2.56
CA GLY A 147 -31.86 10.93 2.84
C GLY A 147 -31.63 9.68 1.98
N ASN A 148 -32.58 9.32 1.12
CA ASN A 148 -32.40 8.31 0.08
C ASN A 148 -31.72 8.91 -1.16
N SER A 149 -31.18 8.05 -1.99
CA SER A 149 -30.71 8.30 -3.36
C SER A 149 -31.68 7.69 -4.37
N LEU A 150 -31.66 8.14 -5.63
CA LEU A 150 -32.23 7.38 -6.74
C LEU A 150 -31.21 6.33 -7.21
N GLN A 151 -31.59 5.05 -7.19
CA GLN A 151 -30.76 3.91 -7.65
C GLN A 151 -31.33 3.27 -8.90
N ASN A 152 -30.48 2.98 -9.88
CA ASN A 152 -30.83 2.24 -11.09
C ASN A 152 -30.82 0.73 -10.81
N VAL A 153 -31.99 0.12 -10.59
CA VAL A 153 -32.14 -1.31 -10.38
C VAL A 153 -32.71 -1.94 -11.64
N ASN A 154 -31.85 -2.60 -12.42
CA ASN A 154 -32.20 -3.28 -13.68
C ASN A 154 -32.95 -2.38 -14.69
N GLY A 155 -32.54 -1.11 -14.83
CA GLY A 155 -33.17 -0.13 -15.72
C GLY A 155 -34.40 0.58 -15.14
N THR A 156 -34.73 0.36 -13.86
CA THR A 156 -35.79 1.07 -13.14
C THR A 156 -35.18 1.91 -12.02
N TRP A 157 -35.49 3.20 -11.99
CA TRP A 157 -35.06 4.10 -10.92
C TRP A 157 -35.96 3.96 -9.68
N VAL A 158 -35.36 3.75 -8.52
CA VAL A 158 -36.05 3.61 -7.22
C VAL A 158 -35.35 4.44 -6.15
N ALA A 159 -36.12 5.10 -5.28
CA ALA A 159 -35.56 5.76 -4.10
C ALA A 159 -35.24 4.74 -3.00
N GLN A 160 -33.98 4.64 -2.58
CA GLN A 160 -33.48 3.72 -1.55
C GLN A 160 -32.31 4.34 -0.75
N ALA A 161 -31.95 3.72 0.38
CA ALA A 161 -30.81 4.15 1.18
C ALA A 161 -29.50 4.04 0.37
N PRO A 162 -28.60 5.05 0.39
CA PRO A 162 -27.54 5.13 -0.61
C PRO A 162 -26.47 4.03 -0.54
N THR A 163 -25.90 3.66 -1.69
CA THR A 163 -24.99 2.52 -1.88
C THR A 163 -23.63 2.86 -2.54
N PRO A 164 -22.97 3.99 -2.22
CA PRO A 164 -21.76 4.41 -2.93
C PRO A 164 -20.62 3.37 -2.86
N GLY A 165 -20.14 2.95 -4.03
CA GLY A 165 -19.10 1.95 -4.22
C GLY A 165 -19.58 0.51 -4.15
N ALA A 166 -20.90 0.27 -4.18
CA ALA A 166 -21.52 -1.03 -4.00
C ALA A 166 -22.70 -1.26 -4.96
N ALA A 167 -23.17 -2.50 -5.02
CA ALA A 167 -24.33 -2.85 -5.84
C ALA A 167 -25.64 -2.30 -5.24
N ASN A 168 -26.44 -1.66 -6.10
CA ASN A 168 -27.76 -1.11 -5.76
C ASN A 168 -28.69 -2.13 -5.09
N SER A 169 -29.55 -1.65 -4.19
CA SER A 169 -30.41 -2.50 -3.36
C SER A 169 -31.44 -3.28 -4.19
N GLY A 170 -31.12 -4.54 -4.49
CA GLY A 170 -32.01 -5.46 -5.22
C GLY A 170 -31.50 -5.94 -6.59
N SER A 171 -30.28 -5.57 -7.00
CA SER A 171 -29.65 -6.15 -8.19
C SER A 171 -29.07 -7.54 -7.93
N SER A 172 -28.95 -8.35 -8.99
CA SER A 172 -28.26 -9.65 -8.97
C SER A 172 -27.48 -9.81 -10.28
N GLU A 173 -26.19 -9.47 -10.27
CA GLU A 173 -25.37 -9.39 -11.49
C GLU A 173 -24.38 -10.58 -11.60
N PRO A 174 -24.10 -11.13 -12.81
CA PRO A 174 -23.35 -12.39 -12.97
C PRO A 174 -21.82 -12.19 -13.04
N PRO A 175 -21.01 -13.27 -12.95
CA PRO A 175 -19.55 -13.18 -13.04
C PRO A 175 -19.04 -12.86 -14.46
N PRO A 176 -17.80 -12.35 -14.62
CA PRO A 176 -17.29 -11.85 -15.90
C PRO A 176 -17.16 -12.94 -16.98
N ALA A 177 -17.58 -12.63 -18.20
CA ALA A 177 -17.46 -13.52 -19.36
C ALA A 177 -16.18 -13.24 -20.16
N GLN A 178 -15.60 -14.30 -20.74
CA GLN A 178 -14.35 -14.26 -21.50
C GLN A 178 -14.55 -13.77 -22.95
N GLN A 179 -13.53 -13.11 -23.51
CA GLN A 179 -13.47 -12.63 -24.90
C GLN A 179 -13.57 -13.75 -25.96
N PRO A 180 -14.05 -13.41 -27.16
CA PRO A 180 -13.52 -13.99 -28.41
C PRO A 180 -13.07 -12.94 -29.46
N GLU A 181 -12.27 -13.39 -30.41
CA GLU A 181 -11.46 -12.63 -31.38
C GLU A 181 -12.24 -11.96 -32.54
N SER A 182 -11.54 -11.13 -33.32
CA SER A 182 -12.07 -10.26 -34.39
C SER A 182 -11.64 -10.70 -35.80
N GLN A 183 -12.45 -10.41 -36.84
CA GLN A 183 -12.02 -10.23 -38.25
C GLN A 183 -13.16 -9.59 -39.14
N PRO A 184 -12.88 -9.08 -40.36
CA PRO A 184 -13.45 -7.77 -40.79
C PRO A 184 -14.30 -7.76 -42.08
N SER A 185 -14.87 -6.59 -42.41
CA SER A 185 -15.26 -6.18 -43.79
C SER A 185 -15.32 -4.65 -43.97
N GLY A 186 -14.92 -4.14 -45.15
CA GLY A 186 -15.14 -2.73 -45.59
C GLY A 186 -16.44 -2.59 -46.41
N SER A 187 -16.83 -1.46 -47.03
CA SER A 187 -16.25 -0.13 -47.32
C SER A 187 -17.44 0.81 -47.72
N GLY A 188 -17.45 2.15 -47.60
CA GLY A 188 -16.47 3.14 -47.13
C GLY A 188 -16.93 4.60 -47.40
N SER A 189 -16.01 5.56 -47.32
CA SER A 189 -16.10 6.96 -47.84
C SER A 189 -16.93 8.04 -47.08
N SER A 190 -16.70 8.17 -45.78
CA SER A 190 -15.94 9.32 -45.28
C SER A 190 -15.05 8.77 -44.17
N ALA A 191 -13.76 9.10 -44.15
CA ALA A 191 -12.79 8.38 -43.31
C ALA A 191 -12.82 8.84 -41.85
N TYR A 192 -13.96 8.61 -41.18
CA TYR A 192 -13.95 8.29 -39.76
C TYR A 192 -13.01 7.10 -39.58
N ILE A 193 -11.82 7.39 -39.06
CA ILE A 193 -10.92 6.39 -38.51
C ILE A 193 -11.54 6.08 -37.15
N PRO A 194 -12.11 4.88 -36.91
CA PRO A 194 -12.60 4.52 -35.59
C PRO A 194 -11.47 4.66 -34.57
N PRO A 195 -11.73 4.99 -33.30
CA PRO A 195 -10.69 5.12 -32.27
C PRO A 195 -9.79 3.87 -32.11
N GLU A 196 -10.26 2.70 -32.55
CA GLU A 196 -9.49 1.45 -32.67
C GLU A 196 -8.40 1.48 -33.75
N LYS A 197 -8.58 2.28 -34.82
CA LYS A 197 -7.68 2.42 -35.96
C LYS A 197 -6.85 3.71 -35.92
N LEU A 198 -7.02 4.55 -34.89
CA LEU A 198 -6.10 5.66 -34.66
C LEU A 198 -4.70 5.08 -34.36
N PRO A 199 -3.61 5.74 -34.82
CA PRO A 199 -2.27 5.33 -34.45
C PRO A 199 -2.12 5.45 -32.92
N LYS A 200 -1.79 4.33 -32.27
CA LYS A 200 -1.52 4.28 -30.83
C LYS A 200 -0.07 3.89 -30.63
N ILE A 201 0.60 4.56 -29.69
CA ILE A 201 1.79 4.00 -29.05
C ILE A 201 1.32 2.97 -28.02
N SER A 202 2.20 2.06 -27.60
CA SER A 202 1.92 1.14 -26.50
C SER A 202 2.95 1.28 -25.38
N ALA A 203 2.55 0.90 -24.18
CA ALA A 203 3.40 0.73 -23.01
C ALA A 203 3.41 -0.75 -22.64
N ASP A 204 4.50 -1.22 -22.05
CA ASP A 204 4.61 -2.52 -21.39
C ASP A 204 5.33 -2.31 -20.07
N ALA A 205 4.59 -2.51 -18.97
CA ALA A 205 5.08 -2.47 -17.61
C ALA A 205 5.85 -3.75 -17.26
N GLY A 206 5.54 -4.84 -17.95
CA GLY A 206 6.00 -6.19 -17.65
C GLY A 206 5.06 -6.95 -16.72
N ALA A 207 5.31 -8.26 -16.59
CA ALA A 207 4.43 -9.15 -15.82
C ALA A 207 4.38 -8.86 -14.31
N ASP A 208 3.24 -9.26 -13.71
CA ASP A 208 2.97 -9.28 -12.28
C ASP A 208 4.13 -9.79 -11.42
N LYS A 209 4.29 -9.18 -10.24
CA LYS A 209 5.39 -9.45 -9.32
C LYS A 209 4.88 -9.87 -7.95
N THR A 210 5.48 -10.92 -7.39
CA THR A 210 5.45 -11.16 -5.93
C THR A 210 6.79 -10.72 -5.37
N VAL A 211 6.75 -9.88 -4.33
CA VAL A 211 7.94 -9.22 -3.75
C VAL A 211 7.89 -9.32 -2.23
N VAL A 212 9.03 -9.10 -1.57
CA VAL A 212 9.10 -8.99 -0.10
C VAL A 212 9.22 -7.52 0.29
N VAL A 213 8.47 -7.11 1.32
CA VAL A 213 8.53 -5.73 1.84
C VAL A 213 9.95 -5.32 2.22
N GLY A 214 10.29 -4.04 1.98
CA GLY A 214 11.61 -3.47 2.25
C GLY A 214 12.72 -3.83 1.23
N ALA A 215 12.51 -4.84 0.37
CA ALA A 215 13.43 -5.16 -0.71
C ALA A 215 13.35 -4.15 -1.86
N ASN A 216 14.46 -3.98 -2.60
CA ASN A 216 14.47 -3.24 -3.87
C ASN A 216 13.80 -4.08 -4.96
N VAL A 217 12.68 -3.60 -5.49
CA VAL A 217 11.97 -4.18 -6.64
C VAL A 217 12.37 -3.41 -7.89
N GLU A 218 12.88 -4.10 -8.91
CA GLU A 218 13.17 -3.49 -10.21
C GLU A 218 11.93 -3.45 -11.11
N PHE A 219 11.69 -2.30 -11.73
CA PHE A 219 10.68 -2.10 -12.77
C PHE A 219 11.38 -1.66 -14.06
N ARG A 220 10.96 -2.25 -15.19
CA ARG A 220 11.54 -2.04 -16.52
C ARG A 220 10.42 -1.78 -17.50
N GLY A 221 10.23 -0.51 -17.85
CA GLY A 221 9.21 -0.10 -18.79
C GLY A 221 9.70 -0.25 -20.22
N GLN A 222 8.80 -0.69 -21.09
CA GLN A 222 8.98 -0.62 -22.53
C GLN A 222 7.89 0.29 -23.13
N ALA A 223 8.20 0.85 -24.29
CA ALA A 223 7.31 1.71 -25.05
C ALA A 223 7.55 1.43 -26.53
N PHE A 224 6.47 1.34 -27.29
CA PHE A 224 6.54 1.10 -28.73
C PHE A 224 5.78 2.17 -29.50
N GLY A 225 6.32 2.56 -30.65
CA GLY A 225 5.77 3.56 -31.55
C GLY A 225 4.61 3.03 -32.38
N LEU A 226 4.22 3.83 -33.38
CA LEU A 226 3.04 3.58 -34.21
C LEU A 226 3.18 2.39 -35.18
N LYS A 227 4.34 1.73 -35.21
CA LYS A 227 4.66 0.54 -36.02
C LYS A 227 5.28 -0.56 -35.16
N ASP A 228 4.98 -0.56 -33.87
CA ASP A 228 5.54 -1.46 -32.85
C ASP A 228 7.08 -1.39 -32.73
N GLU A 229 7.71 -0.29 -33.17
CA GLU A 229 9.14 -0.06 -33.02
C GLU A 229 9.49 0.50 -31.62
N PRO A 230 10.64 0.17 -31.01
CA PRO A 230 11.03 0.76 -29.72
C PRO A 230 11.01 2.29 -29.72
N LEU A 231 10.34 2.89 -28.75
CA LEU A 231 10.17 4.34 -28.66
C LEU A 231 11.24 4.96 -27.73
N ASP A 232 12.34 5.40 -28.35
CA ASP A 232 13.55 5.85 -27.65
C ASP A 232 13.39 7.16 -26.86
N ASN A 233 12.57 8.10 -27.36
CA ASN A 233 12.40 9.44 -26.77
C ASN A 233 11.14 9.59 -25.90
N ALA A 234 10.56 8.50 -25.42
CA ALA A 234 9.40 8.57 -24.53
C ALA A 234 9.78 9.00 -23.10
N ARG A 235 8.90 9.76 -22.45
CA ARG A 235 8.87 9.90 -20.99
C ARG A 235 8.20 8.65 -20.40
N TYR A 236 8.76 8.14 -19.31
CA TYR A 236 8.24 7.02 -18.53
C TYR A 236 8.00 7.50 -17.10
N LEU A 237 6.78 7.39 -16.59
CA LEU A 237 6.39 7.72 -15.23
C LEU A 237 5.74 6.51 -14.56
N TRP A 238 6.37 6.00 -13.51
CA TRP A 238 5.85 4.93 -12.67
C TRP A 238 5.05 5.48 -11.50
N ILE A 239 3.94 4.83 -11.18
CA ILE A 239 3.12 5.06 -9.97
C ILE A 239 2.93 3.70 -9.30
N PHE A 240 3.31 3.54 -8.03
CA PHE A 240 3.48 2.22 -7.42
C PHE A 240 2.25 1.65 -6.69
N GLY A 241 1.18 2.44 -6.58
CA GLY A 241 -0.03 2.07 -5.82
C GLY A 241 0.08 2.28 -4.29
N ASP A 242 1.25 2.65 -3.78
CA ASP A 242 1.50 2.97 -2.36
C ASP A 242 1.62 4.50 -2.10
N GLY A 243 1.29 5.31 -3.09
CA GLY A 243 1.42 6.78 -3.07
C GLY A 243 2.76 7.30 -3.59
N ALA A 244 3.74 6.45 -3.89
CA ALA A 244 4.99 6.88 -4.51
C ALA A 244 4.94 6.87 -6.05
N SER A 245 5.76 7.71 -6.68
CA SER A 245 5.97 7.76 -8.12
C SER A 245 7.44 8.05 -8.48
N LYS A 246 7.89 7.63 -9.67
CA LYS A 246 9.25 7.87 -10.19
C LYS A 246 9.27 8.00 -11.71
N ASP A 247 9.97 9.02 -12.22
CA ASP A 247 10.33 9.11 -13.64
C ASP A 247 11.51 8.19 -13.98
N GLY A 248 11.43 7.49 -15.12
CA GLY A 248 12.54 6.71 -15.68
C GLY A 248 12.11 5.38 -16.31
N LYS A 249 12.80 4.98 -17.38
CA LYS A 249 12.53 3.72 -18.11
C LYS A 249 12.78 2.48 -17.24
N ASN A 250 13.93 2.44 -16.57
CA ASN A 250 14.26 1.42 -15.58
C ASN A 250 14.45 2.11 -14.22
N ILE A 251 13.74 1.67 -13.19
CA ILE A 251 13.81 2.22 -11.84
C ILE A 251 13.79 1.09 -10.80
N THR A 252 14.04 1.44 -9.54
CA THR A 252 13.73 0.57 -8.39
C THR A 252 12.72 1.22 -7.46
N HIS A 253 11.91 0.43 -6.77
CA HIS A 253 11.01 0.90 -5.70
C HIS A 253 11.00 -0.07 -4.51
N ILE A 254 10.54 0.41 -3.35
CA ILE A 254 10.51 -0.35 -2.09
C ILE A 254 9.12 -0.19 -1.44
N TYR A 255 8.36 -1.27 -1.42
CA TYR A 255 7.11 -1.35 -0.67
C TYR A 255 7.39 -1.54 0.81
N GLN A 256 6.95 -0.60 1.65
CA GLN A 256 7.21 -0.64 3.10
C GLN A 256 6.29 -1.60 3.86
N TYR A 257 5.07 -1.82 3.35
CA TYR A 257 4.02 -2.58 4.02
C TYR A 257 3.54 -3.74 3.14
N PRO A 258 3.06 -4.85 3.73
CA PRO A 258 2.46 -5.92 2.96
C PRO A 258 1.14 -5.49 2.35
N GLY A 259 0.86 -5.91 1.13
CA GLY A 259 -0.33 -5.53 0.40
C GLY A 259 -0.34 -6.04 -1.03
N GLU A 260 -1.44 -5.79 -1.72
CA GLU A 260 -1.56 -5.94 -3.17
C GLU A 260 -1.69 -4.54 -3.75
N TYR A 261 -0.75 -4.20 -4.63
CA TYR A 261 -0.60 -2.87 -5.20
C TYR A 261 -0.72 -2.95 -6.72
N ILE A 262 -1.36 -1.99 -7.35
CA ILE A 262 -1.33 -1.84 -8.81
C ILE A 262 -0.22 -0.84 -9.13
N ALA A 263 0.85 -1.32 -9.78
CA ALA A 263 1.89 -0.45 -10.31
C ALA A 263 1.58 -0.10 -11.76
N ALA A 264 1.40 1.19 -12.03
CA ALA A 264 1.12 1.73 -13.35
C ALA A 264 2.39 2.31 -13.98
N LEU A 265 2.64 1.98 -15.23
CA LEU A 265 3.57 2.68 -16.11
C LEU A 265 2.78 3.60 -17.04
N ASN A 266 3.05 4.90 -17.00
CA ASN A 266 2.55 5.87 -17.96
C ASN A 266 3.69 6.29 -18.91
N VAL A 267 3.48 6.13 -20.20
CA VAL A 267 4.41 6.48 -21.28
C VAL A 267 3.85 7.66 -22.07
N SER A 268 4.71 8.62 -22.46
CA SER A 268 4.31 9.67 -23.41
C SER A 268 5.43 10.01 -24.40
N SER A 269 5.07 10.20 -25.67
CA SER A 269 5.95 10.73 -26.73
C SER A 269 5.94 12.26 -26.82
N GLY A 270 5.12 12.93 -26.00
CA GLY A 270 4.79 14.36 -26.13
C GLY A 270 3.58 14.65 -27.03
N GLU A 271 3.25 13.76 -27.96
CA GLU A 271 2.05 13.83 -28.80
C GLU A 271 1.03 12.73 -28.46
N TYR A 272 1.52 11.54 -28.13
CA TYR A 272 0.73 10.37 -27.75
C TYR A 272 1.08 9.94 -26.32
N SER A 273 0.16 9.23 -25.68
CA SER A 273 0.37 8.55 -24.40
C SER A 273 -0.21 7.14 -24.42
N ALA A 274 0.39 6.25 -23.65
CA ALA A 274 -0.13 4.92 -23.38
C ALA A 274 0.25 4.51 -21.95
N SER A 275 -0.52 3.59 -21.39
CA SER A 275 -0.30 3.10 -20.04
C SER A 275 -0.46 1.59 -19.98
N ASP A 276 0.26 0.97 -19.05
CA ASP A 276 0.14 -0.46 -18.73
C ASP A 276 0.31 -0.67 -17.23
N TYR A 277 -0.17 -1.81 -16.72
CA TYR A 277 -0.35 -2.07 -15.30
C TYR A 277 0.14 -3.47 -14.92
N MET A 278 0.74 -3.60 -13.74
CA MET A 278 1.04 -4.89 -13.13
C MET A 278 0.50 -4.96 -11.70
N LEU A 279 0.12 -6.16 -11.27
CA LEU A 279 -0.11 -6.47 -9.86
C LEU A 279 1.24 -6.70 -9.16
N VAL A 280 1.46 -5.99 -8.05
CA VAL A 280 2.60 -6.20 -7.15
C VAL A 280 2.09 -6.68 -5.80
N LYS A 281 2.26 -7.98 -5.54
CA LYS A 281 1.93 -8.63 -4.27
C LYS A 281 3.12 -8.54 -3.31
N ALA A 282 3.13 -7.53 -2.44
CA ALA A 282 4.14 -7.37 -1.41
C ALA A 282 3.82 -8.24 -0.19
N LEU A 283 4.64 -9.25 0.06
CA LEU A 283 4.51 -10.16 1.19
C LEU A 283 5.35 -9.69 2.39
N PRO A 284 4.88 -9.95 3.63
CA PRO A 284 5.72 -9.72 4.81
C PRO A 284 6.95 -10.63 4.72
N ASN A 285 8.11 -10.12 5.12
CA ASN A 285 9.29 -10.97 5.25
C ASN A 285 9.06 -12.07 6.29
N GLN A 286 9.49 -13.27 5.95
CA GLN A 286 9.45 -14.44 6.82
C GLN A 286 10.84 -15.06 7.03
N VAL A 287 11.90 -14.34 6.64
CA VAL A 287 13.29 -14.62 7.01
C VAL A 287 13.60 -14.02 8.37
N PHE A 288 14.00 -14.87 9.31
CA PHE A 288 14.29 -14.52 10.69
C PHE A 288 15.66 -15.06 11.11
N ILE A 289 16.36 -14.36 11.99
CA ILE A 289 17.59 -14.87 12.62
C ILE A 289 17.20 -16.05 13.53
N SER A 290 17.63 -17.27 13.21
CA SER A 290 17.29 -18.51 13.93
C SER A 290 18.29 -18.86 15.02
N GLU A 291 19.58 -18.66 14.78
CA GLU A 291 20.66 -19.13 15.65
C GLU A 291 21.86 -18.17 15.62
N ILE A 292 22.48 -17.91 16.78
CA ILE A 292 23.71 -17.13 16.93
C ILE A 292 24.72 -17.93 17.75
N LYS A 293 25.94 -18.09 17.23
CA LYS A 293 27.09 -18.50 18.02
C LYS A 293 28.03 -17.31 18.23
N THR A 294 28.45 -17.09 19.48
CA THR A 294 29.44 -16.07 19.86
C THR A 294 30.85 -16.66 19.98
N GLY A 295 31.89 -15.84 19.87
CA GLY A 295 33.30 -16.25 19.99
C GLY A 295 34.05 -16.22 18.66
N ALA A 296 35.28 -16.72 18.63
CA ALA A 296 36.16 -16.60 17.45
C ALA A 296 35.56 -17.26 16.19
N ASP A 297 34.91 -18.41 16.36
CA ASP A 297 34.20 -19.15 15.32
C ASP A 297 32.69 -18.84 15.30
N SER A 298 32.35 -17.56 15.54
CA SER A 298 30.98 -17.05 15.46
C SER A 298 30.30 -17.42 14.14
N PHE A 299 28.98 -17.60 14.19
CA PHE A 299 28.13 -17.56 13.00
C PHE A 299 26.76 -16.99 13.36
N ILE A 300 26.04 -16.61 12.32
CA ILE A 300 24.64 -16.20 12.35
C ILE A 300 23.86 -17.04 11.35
N GLU A 301 22.72 -17.56 11.77
CA GLU A 301 21.81 -18.32 10.91
C GLU A 301 20.49 -17.58 10.69
N PHE A 302 19.95 -17.74 9.49
CA PHE A 302 18.63 -17.29 9.08
C PHE A 302 17.72 -18.45 8.69
N GLU A 303 16.46 -18.42 9.12
CA GLU A 303 15.40 -19.37 8.77
C GLU A 303 14.36 -18.66 7.89
N ASN A 304 14.09 -19.18 6.68
CA ASN A 304 12.95 -18.75 5.88
C ASN A 304 11.71 -19.57 6.25
N LYS A 305 10.76 -18.97 6.97
CA LYS A 305 9.49 -19.61 7.38
C LYS A 305 8.39 -19.61 6.32
N SER A 306 8.65 -19.07 5.13
CA SER A 306 7.66 -19.01 4.05
C SER A 306 7.62 -20.30 3.23
N LYS A 307 6.55 -20.41 2.44
CA LYS A 307 6.40 -21.42 1.38
C LYS A 307 7.06 -21.02 0.05
N GLN A 308 7.78 -19.91 0.02
CA GLN A 308 8.39 -19.34 -1.18
C GLN A 308 9.91 -19.21 -0.99
N GLU A 309 10.65 -19.10 -2.09
CA GLU A 309 12.04 -18.68 -2.04
C GLU A 309 12.07 -17.17 -1.77
N ILE A 310 12.90 -16.73 -0.81
CA ILE A 310 13.05 -15.31 -0.50
C ILE A 310 14.46 -14.88 -0.89
N ASP A 311 14.54 -13.97 -1.87
CA ASP A 311 15.75 -13.22 -2.18
C ASP A 311 16.05 -12.24 -1.04
N ILE A 312 17.29 -12.30 -0.53
CA ILE A 312 17.83 -11.42 0.52
C ILE A 312 19.02 -10.58 0.01
N SER A 313 19.22 -10.51 -1.32
CA SER A 313 20.25 -9.70 -1.96
C SER A 313 20.22 -8.25 -1.47
N GLY A 314 21.39 -7.74 -1.05
CA GLY A 314 21.51 -6.39 -0.51
C GLY A 314 20.91 -6.17 0.89
N CYS A 315 20.23 -7.15 1.49
CA CYS A 315 19.87 -7.09 2.90
C CYS A 315 21.15 -7.05 3.77
N GLN A 316 21.03 -6.56 4.99
CA GLN A 316 22.18 -6.23 5.83
C GLN A 316 22.08 -6.89 7.19
N ILE A 317 23.21 -7.38 7.68
CA ILE A 317 23.39 -7.74 9.09
C ILE A 317 24.10 -6.56 9.73
N LYS A 318 23.65 -6.11 10.89
CA LYS A 318 24.26 -5.02 11.64
C LYS A 318 24.47 -5.42 13.10
N TYR A 319 25.71 -5.25 13.55
CA TYR A 319 26.14 -5.54 14.92
C TYR A 319 27.19 -4.53 15.36
N ASN A 320 26.90 -3.76 16.40
CA ASN A 320 27.70 -2.59 16.81
C ASN A 320 27.96 -1.66 15.61
N ASN A 321 29.23 -1.41 15.27
CA ASN A 321 29.65 -0.60 14.12
C ASN A 321 29.97 -1.44 12.87
N GLN A 322 29.77 -2.76 12.90
CA GLN A 322 29.96 -3.63 11.74
C GLN A 322 28.66 -3.79 10.96
N THR A 323 28.78 -3.76 9.63
CA THR A 323 27.70 -4.08 8.69
C THR A 323 28.22 -5.08 7.66
N PHE A 324 27.45 -6.14 7.43
CA PHE A 324 27.65 -7.09 6.34
C PHE A 324 26.47 -6.97 5.39
N ILE A 325 26.71 -6.94 4.08
CA ILE A 325 25.68 -6.82 3.05
C ILE A 325 25.67 -8.12 2.25
N PHE A 326 24.51 -8.76 2.14
CA PHE A 326 24.35 -9.97 1.35
C PHE A 326 24.64 -9.68 -0.14
N PRO A 327 25.50 -10.48 -0.80
CA PRO A 327 25.75 -10.34 -2.23
C PRO A 327 24.48 -10.46 -3.08
N GLN A 328 24.56 -9.97 -4.32
CA GLN A 328 23.51 -10.20 -5.31
C GLN A 328 23.32 -11.70 -5.58
N SER A 329 22.10 -12.09 -5.94
CA SER A 329 21.67 -13.49 -6.13
C SER A 329 21.78 -14.36 -4.87
N THR A 330 21.62 -13.77 -3.68
CA THR A 330 21.53 -14.54 -2.42
C THR A 330 20.07 -14.79 -2.04
N ALA A 331 19.61 -16.03 -2.09
CA ALA A 331 18.25 -16.40 -1.70
C ALA A 331 18.21 -17.57 -0.70
N ILE A 332 17.15 -17.63 0.10
CA ILE A 332 16.85 -18.75 1.01
C ILE A 332 15.61 -19.49 0.51
N ARG A 333 15.76 -20.79 0.25
CA ARG A 333 14.67 -21.68 -0.20
C ARG A 333 13.51 -21.76 0.83
N PRO A 334 12.29 -22.18 0.42
CA PRO A 334 11.18 -22.39 1.33
C PRO A 334 11.55 -23.33 2.49
N ASN A 335 11.26 -22.94 3.73
CA ASN A 335 11.52 -23.73 4.95
C ASN A 335 13.00 -24.14 5.14
N ALA A 336 13.94 -23.38 4.57
CA ALA A 336 15.38 -23.65 4.66
C ALA A 336 16.11 -22.71 5.62
N TYR A 337 17.32 -23.13 5.99
CA TYR A 337 18.23 -22.43 6.90
C TYR A 337 19.50 -22.01 6.17
N LEU A 338 20.04 -20.83 6.49
CA LEU A 338 21.27 -20.27 5.91
C LEU A 338 22.20 -19.78 7.03
N ALA A 339 23.26 -20.54 7.30
CA ALA A 339 24.29 -20.18 8.27
C ALA A 339 25.46 -19.44 7.60
N ILE A 340 25.82 -18.28 8.14
CA ILE A 340 26.93 -17.43 7.67
C ILE A 340 28.02 -17.37 8.76
N PRO A 341 29.19 -18.00 8.55
CA PRO A 341 30.29 -17.97 9.51
C PRO A 341 31.06 -16.64 9.51
N SER A 342 31.75 -16.36 10.62
CA SER A 342 32.58 -15.16 10.82
C SER A 342 33.66 -14.97 9.75
N SER A 343 34.15 -16.06 9.16
CA SER A 343 35.11 -16.05 8.04
C SER A 343 34.55 -15.48 6.74
N ILE A 344 33.22 -15.40 6.60
CA ILE A 344 32.51 -14.81 5.46
C ILE A 344 31.94 -13.44 5.82
N SER A 345 31.32 -13.30 6.98
CA SER A 345 30.69 -12.03 7.40
C SER A 345 31.67 -10.98 7.93
N GLY A 346 32.87 -11.40 8.37
CA GLY A 346 33.80 -10.57 9.13
C GLY A 346 33.32 -10.23 10.55
N MET A 347 32.22 -10.83 11.00
CA MET A 347 31.58 -10.53 12.28
C MET A 347 31.96 -11.53 13.35
N VAL A 348 32.41 -11.01 14.49
CA VAL A 348 32.63 -11.76 15.73
C VAL A 348 31.61 -11.26 16.74
N PHE A 349 30.66 -12.11 17.12
CA PHE A 349 29.66 -11.77 18.11
C PHE A 349 30.26 -11.96 19.51
N ASN A 350 30.19 -10.92 20.34
CA ASN A 350 30.77 -10.94 21.68
C ASN A 350 29.96 -11.82 22.63
N SER A 351 30.65 -12.52 23.53
CA SER A 351 30.03 -13.25 24.64
C SER A 351 29.33 -12.31 25.63
N GLY A 352 28.38 -12.82 26.42
CA GLY A 352 27.49 -12.01 27.25
C GLY A 352 26.25 -11.62 26.46
N LYS A 353 26.02 -10.31 26.31
CA LYS A 353 24.80 -9.78 25.68
C LYS A 353 25.07 -9.03 24.37
N GLY A 354 24.10 -9.10 23.46
CA GLY A 354 24.16 -8.39 22.20
C GLY A 354 22.79 -8.22 21.55
N ILE A 355 22.74 -7.25 20.62
CA ILE A 355 21.59 -6.97 19.76
C ILE A 355 22.11 -7.00 18.32
N ILE A 356 21.52 -7.86 17.50
CA ILE A 356 21.82 -7.96 16.06
C ILE A 356 20.57 -7.53 15.31
N GLU A 357 20.74 -6.62 14.35
CA GLU A 357 19.66 -6.16 13.48
C GLU A 357 19.84 -6.80 12.10
N PHE A 358 18.79 -7.43 11.58
CA PHE A 358 18.68 -7.78 10.17
C PHE A 358 17.86 -6.68 9.50
N LEU A 359 18.42 -6.07 8.46
CA LEU A 359 17.82 -4.96 7.73
C LEU A 359 17.55 -5.38 6.30
N TYR A 360 16.47 -4.85 5.72
CA TYR A 360 16.24 -4.96 4.28
C TYR A 360 17.27 -4.16 3.49
N SER A 361 17.30 -4.35 2.16
CA SER A 361 18.17 -3.55 1.28
C SER A 361 17.88 -2.04 1.35
N GLY A 362 16.65 -1.64 1.67
CA GLY A 362 16.27 -0.24 1.95
C GLY A 362 16.71 0.29 3.33
N GLY A 363 17.38 -0.51 4.17
CA GLY A 363 17.81 -0.13 5.52
C GLY A 363 16.74 -0.20 6.62
N PHE A 364 15.47 -0.43 6.26
CA PHE A 364 14.39 -0.71 7.23
C PHE A 364 14.65 -2.02 7.99
N LYS A 365 14.18 -2.11 9.25
CA LYS A 365 14.38 -3.30 10.09
C LYS A 365 13.49 -4.46 9.60
N ALA A 366 14.13 -5.57 9.24
CA ALA A 366 13.49 -6.82 8.87
C ALA A 366 13.28 -7.72 10.10
N ASP A 367 14.29 -7.79 10.98
CA ASP A 367 14.26 -8.60 12.19
C ASP A 367 15.29 -8.10 13.23
N VAL A 368 15.11 -8.46 14.50
CA VAL A 368 16.05 -8.13 15.59
C VAL A 368 16.23 -9.36 16.49
N PHE A 369 17.48 -9.76 16.70
CA PHE A 369 17.84 -10.85 17.61
C PHE A 369 18.57 -10.28 18.83
N ASN A 370 18.00 -10.52 20.01
CA ASN A 370 18.62 -10.16 21.28
C ASN A 370 19.12 -11.45 21.95
N TYR A 371 20.35 -11.43 22.45
CA TYR A 371 20.92 -12.52 23.24
C TYR A 371 21.55 -12.01 24.53
N ASP A 372 21.54 -12.85 25.57
CA ASP A 372 22.21 -12.61 26.85
C ASP A 372 22.59 -13.94 27.50
N GLY A 373 23.87 -14.11 27.85
CA GLY A 373 24.39 -15.28 28.55
C GLY A 373 25.83 -15.63 28.17
N ILE A 374 26.33 -16.75 28.71
CA ILE A 374 27.65 -17.28 28.38
C ILE A 374 27.46 -18.68 27.80
N LEU A 375 27.82 -18.85 26.53
CA LEU A 375 27.82 -20.15 25.86
C LEU A 375 28.97 -21.03 26.36
N LYS A 376 28.72 -22.32 26.51
CA LYS A 376 29.75 -23.36 26.64
C LYS A 376 30.05 -23.98 25.28
N ASP A 377 31.10 -24.79 25.22
CA ASP A 377 31.44 -25.58 24.03
C ASP A 377 30.23 -26.38 23.53
N GLY A 378 29.97 -26.32 22.23
CA GLY A 378 28.83 -26.99 21.59
C GLY A 378 27.48 -26.26 21.73
N GLN A 379 27.44 -25.05 22.28
CA GLN A 379 26.21 -24.26 22.46
C GLN A 379 26.10 -23.04 21.55
N SER A 380 24.86 -22.56 21.43
CA SER A 380 24.41 -21.39 20.65
C SER A 380 23.26 -20.68 21.38
N PHE A 381 22.94 -19.47 20.94
CA PHE A 381 21.67 -18.82 21.23
C PHE A 381 20.68 -19.17 20.11
N ASN A 382 19.63 -19.92 20.44
CA ASN A 382 18.59 -20.34 19.50
C ASN A 382 17.35 -19.44 19.72
N ARG A 383 16.66 -19.04 18.65
CA ARG A 383 15.45 -18.18 18.74
C ARG A 383 14.32 -18.87 19.51
N ASP A 384 13.75 -18.15 20.47
CA ASP A 384 12.52 -18.51 21.18
C ASP A 384 11.55 -17.33 21.19
N GLY A 385 10.57 -17.34 20.27
CA GLY A 385 9.64 -16.23 20.09
C GLY A 385 10.32 -14.91 19.75
N LYS A 386 10.33 -13.97 20.72
CA LYS A 386 10.99 -12.65 20.65
C LYS A 386 12.32 -12.58 21.41
N SER A 387 12.72 -13.70 22.02
CA SER A 387 13.91 -13.86 22.85
C SER A 387 14.84 -14.91 22.24
N SER A 388 15.92 -15.24 22.95
CA SER A 388 16.75 -16.40 22.66
C SER A 388 16.92 -17.26 23.92
N LEU A 389 17.11 -18.56 23.73
CA LEU A 389 17.54 -19.49 24.77
C LEU A 389 18.92 -20.06 24.42
N ILE A 390 19.67 -20.53 25.42
CA ILE A 390 20.91 -21.25 25.16
C ILE A 390 20.56 -22.70 24.81
N GLY A 391 20.90 -23.14 23.60
CA GLY A 391 20.63 -24.48 23.09
C GLY A 391 21.88 -25.16 22.54
N ALA A 392 21.66 -26.27 21.83
CA ALA A 392 22.70 -26.97 21.09
C ALA A 392 22.83 -26.38 19.68
N LEU A 393 24.05 -26.48 19.12
CA LEU A 393 24.34 -26.04 17.75
C LEU A 393 23.47 -26.78 16.71
N THR A 394 22.80 -26.03 15.84
CA THR A 394 21.96 -26.57 14.76
C THR A 394 22.20 -25.97 13.36
N PRO A 395 23.43 -25.56 12.97
CA PRO A 395 23.67 -24.89 11.70
C PRO A 395 23.23 -25.71 10.47
N GLY A 396 22.44 -25.06 9.61
CA GLY A 396 21.78 -25.66 8.44
C GLY A 396 20.47 -26.38 8.76
N GLY A 397 19.94 -26.26 9.98
CA GLY A 397 18.82 -27.07 10.45
C GLY A 397 17.96 -26.41 11.52
N LYS A 398 16.84 -27.07 11.83
CA LYS A 398 15.90 -26.57 12.82
C LYS A 398 16.46 -26.66 14.23
N ASN A 399 16.45 -25.52 14.94
CA ASN A 399 16.65 -25.42 16.39
C ASN A 399 15.97 -26.57 17.15
N SER A 400 16.77 -27.37 17.84
CA SER A 400 16.24 -28.45 18.69
C SER A 400 15.49 -27.85 19.89
N SER A 401 14.28 -28.34 20.15
CA SER A 401 13.43 -27.86 21.26
C SER A 401 13.96 -28.32 22.62
N GLY A 402 15.04 -27.68 23.07
CA GLY A 402 15.70 -27.93 24.35
C GLY A 402 14.96 -27.30 25.52
N VAL A 403 13.92 -27.97 26.03
CA VAL A 403 13.41 -27.68 27.37
C VAL A 403 14.51 -28.05 28.39
N SER A 404 15.14 -27.06 29.00
CA SER A 404 15.92 -27.29 30.22
C SER A 404 15.68 -26.18 31.24
N ASN A 405 15.00 -26.56 32.33
CA ASN A 405 14.86 -25.73 33.52
C ASN A 405 16.23 -25.37 34.06
N PHE A 406 16.66 -24.12 33.87
CA PHE A 406 17.69 -23.52 34.71
C PHE A 406 17.09 -22.34 35.47
N LEU A 407 16.77 -22.68 36.73
CA LEU A 407 16.47 -21.83 37.87
C LEU A 407 16.62 -20.33 37.61
N SER A 408 15.53 -19.60 37.82
CA SER A 408 15.59 -18.19 38.20
C SER A 408 16.47 -18.08 39.46
N ALA A 409 17.74 -17.68 39.28
CA ALA A 409 18.66 -17.44 40.36
C ALA A 409 18.24 -16.17 41.12
N ASP A 410 17.40 -16.40 42.11
CA ASP A 410 17.11 -15.61 43.30
C ASP A 410 17.17 -14.08 43.25
N LYS A 411 16.04 -13.49 43.67
CA LYS A 411 16.07 -12.28 44.47
C LYS A 411 17.04 -12.48 45.65
N ASN A 412 18.18 -11.82 45.65
CA ASN A 412 18.93 -11.62 46.89
C ASN A 412 18.82 -10.16 47.35
N PRO A 413 18.32 -9.88 48.56
CA PRO A 413 18.29 -8.53 49.13
C PRO A 413 19.69 -7.95 49.34
N GLN A 414 19.77 -6.63 49.56
CA GLN A 414 21.02 -5.98 49.97
C GLN A 414 21.61 -6.58 51.26
N PRO A 415 22.94 -6.75 51.33
CA PRO A 415 23.69 -6.65 52.57
C PRO A 415 24.15 -5.20 52.79
N ASN A 416 23.94 -4.67 54.00
CA ASN A 416 24.45 -3.36 54.41
C ASN A 416 25.21 -3.51 55.75
N ALA A 417 26.53 -3.59 55.70
CA ALA A 417 27.49 -3.46 56.82
C ALA A 417 28.91 -3.42 56.21
N LYS A 418 29.69 -2.35 56.38
CA LYS A 418 30.56 -2.06 57.54
C LYS A 418 31.61 -3.14 57.84
N GLU A 419 32.84 -2.79 57.46
CA GLU A 419 34.09 -2.97 58.22
C GLU A 419 34.40 -4.33 58.86
N GLN A 420 35.43 -5.01 58.33
CA GLN A 420 36.58 -5.40 59.17
C GLN A 420 37.88 -5.58 58.35
N LYS A 421 39.02 -5.35 59.01
CA LYS A 421 40.41 -5.43 58.52
C LYS A 421 40.86 -6.93 58.53
N THR A 422 42.05 -7.37 58.08
CA THR A 422 43.40 -6.77 58.17
C THR A 422 44.44 -7.51 57.29
N GLU A 423 45.57 -6.84 57.01
CA GLU A 423 46.94 -7.38 56.73
C GLU A 423 47.24 -8.19 55.43
N ALA A 424 48.43 -8.09 54.79
CA ALA A 424 49.48 -7.04 54.77
C ALA A 424 50.60 -7.34 53.72
N GLN A 425 51.48 -6.35 53.50
CA GLN A 425 52.79 -6.39 52.78
C GLN A 425 52.71 -6.36 51.23
N LYS A 426 53.54 -5.64 50.44
CA LYS A 426 54.68 -4.67 50.61
C LYS A 426 54.93 -4.01 49.21
N ALA A 427 55.64 -2.90 48.97
CA ALA A 427 56.32 -1.86 49.76
C ALA A 427 56.51 -0.56 48.90
N ASP A 428 57.23 0.44 49.43
CA ASP A 428 58.08 1.50 48.80
C ASP A 428 57.76 2.11 47.41
N SER A 429 57.47 3.42 47.24
CA SER A 429 58.25 4.68 47.48
C SER A 429 59.05 5.13 46.22
N GLU A 430 59.29 6.42 45.88
CA GLU A 430 59.27 7.72 46.57
C GLU A 430 58.78 8.91 45.67
N LYS A 431 58.47 10.08 46.29
CA LYS A 431 58.81 11.50 45.92
C LYS A 431 58.66 12.07 44.49
N LEU A 432 58.56 13.40 44.25
CA LEU A 432 58.03 14.56 45.02
C LEU A 432 57.86 15.76 44.04
N SER A 433 56.77 16.51 44.17
CA SER A 433 56.56 17.94 43.86
C SER A 433 57.35 18.73 42.78
N LYS A 434 56.56 19.47 41.98
CA LYS A 434 56.69 20.92 41.61
C LYS A 434 57.81 21.40 40.67
N GLU A 435 57.37 21.92 39.54
CA GLU A 435 57.70 23.24 38.96
C GLU A 435 56.49 23.66 38.08
N GLY A 436 56.24 24.90 37.67
CA GLY A 436 56.99 26.16 37.80
C GLY A 436 56.53 27.07 36.64
N ALA A 437 55.85 28.18 36.91
CA ALA A 437 55.11 28.95 35.87
C ALA A 437 55.96 29.99 35.13
N ARG A 438 55.62 30.27 33.85
CA ARG A 438 55.72 31.54 33.06
C ARG A 438 55.64 31.24 31.54
N GLN A 439 55.38 32.15 30.59
CA GLN A 439 54.62 33.42 30.50
C GLN A 439 54.75 33.95 29.04
N GLY A 440 53.78 34.74 28.55
CA GLY A 440 53.83 35.48 27.26
C GLY A 440 52.72 35.02 26.30
N ASP A 441 51.70 35.80 25.94
CA ASP A 441 51.59 37.17 25.35
C ASP A 441 51.31 37.08 23.83
N GLY A 442 50.20 37.65 23.32
CA GLY A 442 49.75 37.36 21.94
C GLY A 442 48.54 38.07 21.28
N ILE A 443 48.04 39.19 21.82
CA ILE A 443 47.37 40.33 21.12
C ILE A 443 46.14 40.11 20.17
N ASN A 444 45.00 40.67 20.61
CA ASN A 444 43.79 41.22 19.93
C ASN A 444 43.54 41.21 18.40
N ALA A 445 42.29 40.89 18.02
CA ALA A 445 41.30 41.69 17.23
C ALA A 445 40.08 40.78 16.87
N ASP A 446 38.81 41.19 16.71
CA ASP A 446 38.04 42.43 16.92
C ASP A 446 36.57 42.05 17.30
N ALA A 447 35.70 43.02 17.63
CA ALA A 447 34.40 42.85 18.27
C ALA A 447 33.20 42.50 17.34
N GLY A 448 32.14 41.94 17.95
CA GLY A 448 30.81 41.76 17.36
C GLY A 448 29.79 41.38 18.45
N ALA A 449 29.01 42.35 18.94
CA ALA A 449 28.22 42.20 20.17
C ALA A 449 26.88 41.45 19.98
N GLY A 450 26.36 40.83 21.06
CA GLY A 450 25.04 40.19 21.04
C GLY A 450 24.68 39.35 22.27
N ALA A 451 24.87 39.87 23.48
CA ALA A 451 24.51 39.13 24.71
C ALA A 451 23.04 39.39 25.11
N ILE A 452 22.25 38.33 25.22
CA ILE A 452 21.13 38.26 26.18
C ILE A 452 21.26 36.99 27.02
N ASN A 453 21.40 37.18 28.33
CA ASN A 453 21.41 36.08 29.29
C ASN A 453 19.98 35.55 29.49
N LEU A 454 19.81 34.23 29.43
CA LEU A 454 18.69 33.54 30.06
C LEU A 454 19.22 32.56 31.10
N THR A 455 18.79 32.77 32.34
CA THR A 455 19.31 32.10 33.53
C THR A 455 18.83 30.65 33.62
N SER A 456 19.70 29.82 34.18
CA SER A 456 19.44 28.41 34.48
C SER A 456 18.22 28.20 35.38
N SER A 457 17.40 27.20 35.04
CA SER A 457 16.51 26.54 36.00
C SER A 457 16.57 25.02 35.81
N LYS A 458 17.18 24.32 36.78
CA LYS A 458 17.04 22.87 36.93
C LYS A 458 15.70 22.57 37.62
N GLY A 459 14.80 21.86 36.96
CA GLY A 459 13.57 21.33 37.58
C GLY A 459 13.28 19.92 37.09
N SER A 460 13.24 18.94 37.99
CA SER A 460 12.96 17.54 37.65
C SER A 460 11.45 17.27 37.55
N SER A 461 10.98 16.70 36.43
CA SER A 461 9.59 16.25 36.32
C SER A 461 9.45 14.77 36.67
N LYS A 462 8.88 14.49 37.84
CA LYS A 462 8.36 13.17 38.24
C LYS A 462 6.91 13.26 38.73
N THR A 463 6.07 14.09 38.09
CA THR A 463 4.67 14.27 38.52
C THR A 463 3.67 14.55 37.37
N TYR A 464 3.60 13.69 36.36
CA TYR A 464 2.47 13.68 35.41
C TYR A 464 2.13 12.24 34.96
N PHE A 465 1.46 11.46 35.82
CA PHE A 465 0.90 10.16 35.43
C PHE A 465 -0.36 9.70 36.22
N ILE A 466 -1.04 10.60 36.94
CA ILE A 466 -2.22 10.25 37.78
C ILE A 466 -3.40 11.22 37.52
N ILE A 467 -3.66 11.59 36.27
CA ILE A 467 -4.89 12.32 35.87
C ILE A 467 -5.63 11.64 34.69
N VAL A 468 -4.98 10.82 33.87
CA VAL A 468 -5.61 10.22 32.66
C VAL A 468 -6.46 8.96 32.96
N ILE A 469 -6.27 8.29 34.11
CA ILE A 469 -6.92 6.99 34.39
C ILE A 469 -8.35 7.12 34.99
N LEU A 470 -8.75 8.31 35.48
CA LEU A 470 -10.10 8.51 36.06
C LEU A 470 -11.18 8.95 35.06
N ALA A 471 -10.82 9.32 33.82
CA ALA A 471 -11.80 9.72 32.80
C ALA A 471 -12.49 8.53 32.11
N VAL A 472 -11.84 7.36 32.05
CA VAL A 472 -12.32 6.20 31.26
C VAL A 472 -13.39 5.37 31.99
N ILE A 473 -13.45 5.43 33.33
CA ILE A 473 -14.37 4.59 34.12
C ILE A 473 -15.81 5.17 34.18
N ILE A 474 -15.99 6.47 33.94
CA ILE A 474 -17.31 7.11 34.02
C ILE A 474 -18.13 6.94 32.73
N PHE A 475 -17.51 6.86 31.55
CA PHE A 475 -18.24 6.64 30.29
C PHE A 475 -18.56 5.16 29.97
N GLY A 476 -17.88 4.20 30.61
CA GLY A 476 -18.17 2.77 30.41
C GLY A 476 -19.52 2.29 30.97
N ALA A 477 -20.12 3.02 31.92
CA ALA A 477 -21.35 2.61 32.60
C ALA A 477 -22.65 3.05 31.90
N ALA A 478 -22.60 4.03 30.99
CA ALA A 478 -23.80 4.56 30.32
C ALA A 478 -24.27 3.70 29.14
N ALA A 479 -23.36 3.01 28.44
CA ALA A 479 -23.69 2.26 27.22
C ALA A 479 -24.48 0.97 27.47
N ILE A 480 -24.37 0.36 28.64
CA ILE A 480 -24.97 -0.97 28.93
C ILE A 480 -26.47 -0.87 29.26
N LEU A 481 -26.98 0.31 29.65
CA LEU A 481 -28.40 0.50 30.00
C LEU A 481 -29.32 0.82 28.81
N PHE A 482 -28.79 1.20 27.64
CA PHE A 482 -29.64 1.59 26.49
C PHE A 482 -30.01 0.43 25.55
N ILE A 483 -29.19 -0.62 25.49
CA ILE A 483 -29.38 -1.78 24.56
C ILE A 483 -30.58 -2.67 24.95
N ARG A 484 -31.22 -2.45 26.10
CA ARG A 484 -32.33 -3.29 26.60
C ARG A 484 -33.75 -2.70 26.44
N ARG A 485 -33.95 -1.56 25.77
CA ARG A 485 -35.27 -0.88 25.71
C ARG A 485 -35.93 -0.73 24.33
N GLN A 486 -35.44 -1.36 23.26
CA GLN A 486 -36.16 -1.42 21.98
C GLN A 486 -36.22 -2.85 21.41
N ARG A 487 -36.96 -3.72 22.13
CA ARG A 487 -37.70 -4.85 21.57
C ARG A 487 -39.04 -4.94 22.31
N GLY A 488 -40.13 -4.52 21.68
CA GLY A 488 -41.47 -4.57 22.26
C GLY A 488 -42.46 -3.71 21.49
N VAL A 489 -43.47 -4.38 20.92
CA VAL A 489 -44.43 -3.92 19.88
C VAL A 489 -43.81 -3.83 18.50
#